data_AF-A0A2H3JE83-F1
#
_entry.id   AF-A0A2H3JE83-F1
#
_cell.length_a   1.000
_cell.length_b   1.000
_cell.length_c   1.000
_cell.angle_alpha   90.00
_cell.angle_beta   90.00
_cell.angle_gamma   90.00
#
_symmetry.space_group_name_H-M   'P 1'
#
loop_
_entity.id
_entity.type
_entity.pdbx_description
1 polymer ?
#
loop_
_entity_poly.entity_id
_entity_poly.type
_entity_poly.pdbx_seq_one_letter_code
_entity_poly.pdbx_strand_id
1 'polypeptide(L)'
;MANQDIIMIDMPGFDDTARSRVDILRKITWFHEQTYAFAMKVYEKGRKLDGLIYMHCISDNHMCGITRENFGLFTKVCGEEAMQIMLIMSTMWESVPEQVGTSRELGLKQKSIFFKDAIDHGAQMEWHFNDEASAKMIVMSFLQTGPQTLQLQKEMTDDHKLLPETASS
;
A
#
# COMPACT_ATOMS: atom_id res chain seq x y z
N MET A 1 -22.99 -5.53 17.49
CA MET A 1 -22.22 -5.22 16.28
C MET A 1 -22.81 -6.03 15.15
N ALA A 2 -23.17 -5.42 14.03
CA ALA A 2 -23.67 -6.19 12.88
C ALA A 2 -22.59 -7.20 12.44
N ASN A 3 -23.00 -8.41 12.08
CA ASN A 3 -22.09 -9.42 11.54
C ASN A 3 -21.70 -8.97 10.13
N GLN A 4 -20.55 -8.29 10.02
CA GLN A 4 -20.09 -7.69 8.77
C GLN A 4 -19.02 -8.61 8.18
N ASP A 5 -19.28 -9.11 6.97
CA ASP A 5 -18.34 -9.97 6.28
C ASP A 5 -17.14 -9.14 5.79
N ILE A 6 -15.94 -9.52 6.24
CA ILE A 6 -14.69 -8.86 5.85
C ILE A 6 -13.99 -9.75 4.83
N ILE A 7 -13.70 -9.19 3.66
CA ILE A 7 -12.90 -9.84 2.63
C ILE A 7 -11.54 -9.15 2.60
N MET A 8 -10.52 -9.85 3.10
CA MET A 8 -9.13 -9.40 2.99
C MET A 8 -8.46 -10.12 1.83
N ILE A 9 -7.70 -9.37 1.04
CA ILE A 9 -6.99 -9.90 -0.12
C ILE A 9 -5.53 -9.63 0.12
N ASP A 10 -4.79 -10.70 0.39
CA ASP A 10 -3.34 -10.63 0.52
C ASP A 10 -2.72 -10.56 -0.87
N MET A 11 -1.93 -9.52 -1.09
CA MET A 11 -1.14 -9.37 -2.29
C MET A 11 0.28 -9.84 -1.96
N PRO A 12 0.87 -10.69 -2.80
CA PRO A 12 2.20 -11.19 -2.51
C PRO A 12 3.21 -10.04 -2.34
N GLY A 13 3.96 -10.12 -1.24
CA GLY A 13 4.90 -9.09 -0.84
C GLY A 13 6.11 -8.96 -1.76
N PHE A 14 6.71 -7.77 -1.73
CA PHE A 14 7.99 -7.53 -2.37
C PHE A 14 9.12 -7.95 -1.42
N ASP A 15 9.77 -9.08 -1.68
CA ASP A 15 10.98 -9.47 -0.95
C ASP A 15 12.22 -8.83 -1.61
N ASP A 16 13.06 -8.16 -0.81
CA ASP A 16 14.26 -7.42 -1.25
C ASP A 16 15.45 -8.33 -1.61
N THR A 17 15.25 -9.65 -1.67
CA THR A 17 16.28 -10.63 -2.05
C THR A 17 16.73 -10.58 -3.52
N ALA A 18 16.23 -9.64 -4.33
CA ALA A 18 16.60 -9.51 -5.74
C ALA A 18 18.05 -9.02 -5.91
N ARG A 19 18.90 -9.87 -6.51
CA ARG A 19 20.35 -9.59 -6.64
C ARG A 19 20.73 -8.83 -7.92
N SER A 20 19.85 -8.77 -8.93
CA SER A 20 20.14 -8.12 -10.22
C SER A 20 19.08 -7.08 -10.61
N ARG A 21 19.48 -6.06 -11.39
CA ARG A 21 18.55 -5.02 -11.93
C ARG A 21 17.39 -5.61 -12.73
N VAL A 22 17.62 -6.72 -13.42
CA VAL A 22 16.59 -7.42 -14.19
C VAL A 22 15.56 -8.06 -13.26
N ASP A 23 16.00 -8.67 -12.16
CA ASP A 23 15.10 -9.27 -11.17
C ASP A 23 14.26 -8.20 -10.45
N ILE A 24 14.86 -7.03 -10.19
CA ILE A 24 14.17 -5.87 -9.62
C ILE A 24 13.04 -5.42 -10.54
N LEU A 25 13.34 -5.14 -11.82
CA LEU A 25 12.34 -4.71 -12.79
C LEU A 25 11.22 -5.75 -12.96
N ARG A 26 11.57 -7.04 -13.01
CA ARG A 26 10.58 -8.12 -13.11
C ARG A 26 9.64 -8.16 -11.91
N LYS A 27 10.14 -7.97 -10.69
CA LYS A 27 9.30 -7.94 -9.48
C LYS A 27 8.39 -6.71 -9.46
N ILE A 28 8.89 -5.54 -9.87
CA ILE A 28 8.07 -4.32 -10.02
C ILE A 28 6.94 -4.56 -11.03
N THR A 29 7.27 -5.06 -12.23
CA THR A 29 6.29 -5.37 -13.29
C THR A 29 5.26 -6.39 -12.81
N TRP A 30 5.69 -7.43 -12.13
CA TRP A 30 4.77 -8.45 -11.63
C TRP A 30 3.83 -7.89 -10.55
N PHE A 31 4.33 -7.11 -9.59
CA PHE A 31 3.50 -6.46 -8.57
C PHE A 31 2.46 -5.53 -9.22
N HIS A 32 2.88 -4.80 -10.24
CA HIS A 32 1.98 -4.03 -11.10
C HIS A 32 0.89 -4.90 -11.72
N GLU A 33 1.25 -5.95 -12.44
CA GLU A 33 0.27 -6.83 -13.10
C GLU A 33 -0.76 -7.38 -12.10
N GLN A 34 -0.33 -7.78 -10.90
CA GLN A 34 -1.24 -8.27 -9.86
C GLN A 34 -2.17 -7.16 -9.34
N THR A 35 -1.63 -5.98 -9.05
CA THR A 35 -2.41 -4.84 -8.54
C THR A 35 -3.42 -4.37 -9.59
N TYR A 36 -3.01 -4.30 -10.86
CA TYR A 36 -3.89 -3.96 -11.98
C TYR A 36 -4.99 -5.00 -12.20
N ALA A 37 -4.62 -6.29 -12.25
CA ALA A 37 -5.59 -7.37 -12.40
C ALA A 37 -6.61 -7.41 -11.25
N PHE A 38 -6.16 -7.08 -10.04
CA PHE A 38 -7.04 -6.93 -8.90
C PHE A 38 -8.00 -5.74 -9.04
N ALA A 39 -7.47 -4.55 -9.31
CA ALA A 39 -8.28 -3.35 -9.48
C ALA A 39 -9.33 -3.53 -10.59
N MET A 40 -8.96 -4.19 -11.70
CA MET A 40 -9.88 -4.62 -12.76
C MET A 40 -11.01 -5.50 -12.25
N LYS A 41 -10.70 -6.57 -11.50
CA LYS A 41 -11.73 -7.50 -10.97
C LYS A 41 -12.67 -6.81 -9.98
N VAL A 42 -12.16 -5.87 -9.19
CA VAL A 42 -12.98 -5.07 -8.26
C VAL A 42 -13.88 -4.13 -9.06
N TYR A 43 -13.33 -3.50 -10.09
CA TYR A 43 -14.04 -2.61 -11.01
C TYR A 43 -15.16 -3.32 -11.79
N GLU A 44 -14.88 -4.46 -12.43
CA GLU A 44 -15.86 -5.25 -13.19
C GLU A 44 -17.06 -5.67 -12.34
N LYS A 45 -16.88 -5.80 -11.03
CA LYS A 45 -17.94 -6.12 -10.06
C LYS A 45 -18.65 -4.88 -9.50
N GLY A 46 -18.30 -3.68 -9.97
CA GLY A 46 -18.82 -2.41 -9.47
C GLY A 46 -18.50 -2.16 -7.98
N ARG A 47 -17.44 -2.79 -7.46
CA ARG A 47 -17.07 -2.68 -6.05
C ARG A 47 -16.11 -1.51 -5.83
N LYS A 48 -16.21 -0.92 -4.63
CA LYS A 48 -15.25 0.04 -4.09
C LYS A 48 -14.47 -0.62 -2.96
N LEU A 49 -13.38 -0.01 -2.54
CA LEU A 49 -12.55 -0.54 -1.44
C LEU A 49 -12.80 0.27 -0.17
N ASP A 50 -12.97 -0.44 0.94
CA ASP A 50 -13.14 0.17 2.28
C ASP A 50 -11.78 0.50 2.94
N GLY A 51 -10.71 -0.16 2.50
CA GLY A 51 -9.38 -0.01 3.07
C GLY A 51 -8.26 -0.56 2.19
N LEU A 52 -7.08 0.05 2.33
CA LEU A 52 -5.81 -0.35 1.72
C LEU A 52 -4.76 -0.43 2.82
N ILE A 53 -4.05 -1.55 2.92
CA ILE A 53 -2.97 -1.73 3.89
C ILE A 53 -1.65 -1.83 3.13
N TYR A 54 -0.72 -0.91 3.39
CA TYR A 54 0.67 -1.01 2.94
C TYR A 54 1.56 -1.38 4.12
N MET A 55 2.17 -2.56 4.09
CA MET A 55 3.03 -3.04 5.18
C MET A 55 4.46 -2.59 4.99
N HIS A 56 5.08 -2.09 6.07
CA HIS A 56 6.50 -1.73 6.09
C HIS A 56 7.18 -2.29 7.35
N CYS A 57 8.38 -2.82 7.20
CA CYS A 57 9.15 -3.36 8.31
C CYS A 57 9.99 -2.24 8.95
N ILE A 58 9.75 -1.91 10.22
CA ILE A 58 10.48 -0.82 10.88
C ILE A 58 11.95 -1.19 11.19
N SER A 59 12.23 -2.49 11.28
CA SER A 59 13.58 -2.98 11.49
C SER A 59 14.48 -2.85 10.27
N ASP A 60 13.90 -2.62 9.08
CA ASP A 60 14.69 -2.29 7.89
C ASP A 60 15.42 -0.97 8.12
N ASN A 61 16.74 -1.02 8.02
CA ASN A 61 17.56 0.14 8.33
C ASN A 61 17.30 1.27 7.31
N HIS A 62 16.92 0.94 6.07
CA HIS A 62 16.75 1.87 4.96
C HIS A 62 15.53 1.47 4.11
N MET A 63 14.74 2.46 3.69
CA MET A 63 13.87 2.32 2.51
C MET A 63 14.77 2.13 1.28
N CYS A 64 14.85 0.90 0.77
CA CYS A 64 15.65 0.63 -0.41
C CYS A 64 15.02 1.33 -1.64
N GLY A 65 15.82 1.55 -2.69
CA GLY A 65 15.34 2.20 -3.90
C GLY A 65 14.08 1.52 -4.48
N ILE A 66 13.97 0.21 -4.29
CA ILE A 66 12.88 -0.59 -4.81
C ILE A 66 11.62 -0.49 -3.96
N THR A 67 11.71 -0.58 -2.64
CA THR A 67 10.58 -0.33 -1.73
C THR A 67 9.95 1.03 -2.02
N ARG A 68 10.81 2.03 -2.26
CA ARG A 68 10.38 3.37 -2.67
C ARG A 68 9.67 3.38 -4.02
N GLU A 69 10.28 2.80 -5.06
CA GLU A 69 9.67 2.74 -6.40
C GLU A 69 8.32 2.04 -6.35
N ASN A 70 8.23 0.92 -5.64
CA ASN A 70 6.98 0.19 -5.43
C ASN A 70 5.93 1.01 -4.71
N PHE A 71 6.30 1.71 -3.63
CA PHE A 71 5.36 2.57 -2.92
C PHE A 71 4.86 3.70 -3.82
N GLY A 72 5.76 4.38 -4.54
CA GLY A 72 5.38 5.45 -5.47
C GLY A 72 4.53 4.98 -6.64
N LEU A 73 4.65 3.71 -7.04
CA LEU A 73 3.80 3.09 -8.04
C LEU A 73 2.43 2.70 -7.48
N PHE A 74 2.41 2.09 -6.30
CA PHE A 74 1.18 1.77 -5.58
C PHE A 74 0.34 3.02 -5.34
N THR A 75 0.96 4.13 -4.94
CA THR A 75 0.23 5.38 -4.72
C THR A 75 -0.36 5.97 -5.99
N LYS A 76 0.28 5.80 -7.15
CA LYS A 76 -0.29 6.19 -8.46
C LYS A 76 -1.52 5.37 -8.82
N VAL A 77 -1.49 4.06 -8.60
CA VAL A 77 -2.65 3.18 -8.85
C VAL A 77 -3.83 3.59 -7.97
N CYS A 78 -3.56 3.93 -6.71
CA CYS A 78 -4.57 4.37 -5.76
C CYS A 78 -5.13 5.76 -6.11
N GLY A 79 -4.24 6.70 -6.43
CA GLY A 79 -4.54 8.12 -6.58
C GLY A 79 -4.78 8.84 -5.25
N GLU A 80 -4.78 10.17 -5.30
CA GLU A 80 -4.84 11.03 -4.11
C GLU A 80 -6.10 10.80 -3.26
N GLU A 81 -7.27 10.65 -3.89
CA GLU A 81 -8.53 10.46 -3.15
C GLU A 81 -8.57 9.15 -2.35
N ALA A 82 -7.93 8.08 -2.85
CA ALA A 82 -7.91 6.80 -2.16
C ALA A 82 -6.88 6.77 -1.00
N MET A 83 -6.05 7.80 -0.84
CA MET A 83 -5.11 7.90 0.29
C MET A 83 -5.84 7.95 1.64
N GLN A 84 -7.05 8.52 1.70
CA GLN A 84 -7.84 8.58 2.94
C GLN A 84 -8.28 7.21 3.47
N ILE A 85 -8.24 6.16 2.63
CA ILE A 85 -8.48 4.77 3.03
C ILE A 85 -7.19 3.95 3.05
N MET A 86 -6.02 4.60 3.00
CA MET A 86 -4.73 3.93 3.09
C MET A 86 -4.20 3.96 4.52
N LEU A 87 -3.82 2.80 5.02
CA LEU A 87 -3.09 2.63 6.27
C LEU A 87 -1.72 2.01 5.98
N ILE A 88 -0.68 2.73 6.36
CA ILE A 88 0.70 2.27 6.34
C ILE A 88 0.95 1.55 7.67
N MET A 89 0.98 0.22 7.63
CA MET A 89 1.16 -0.61 8.81
C MET A 89 2.65 -0.88 9.01
N SER A 90 3.23 -0.27 10.04
CA SER A 90 4.61 -0.54 10.45
C SER A 90 4.69 -1.78 11.35
N THR A 91 5.61 -2.69 11.05
CA THR A 91 5.73 -4.03 11.67
C THR A 91 7.14 -4.28 12.20
N MET A 92 7.36 -5.40 12.92
CA MET A 92 8.65 -5.83 13.48
C MET A 92 9.21 -4.86 14.54
N TRP A 93 8.32 -4.22 15.31
CA TRP A 93 8.69 -3.30 16.39
C TRP A 93 9.45 -4.01 17.53
N GLU A 94 9.24 -5.32 17.70
CA GLU A 94 9.96 -6.18 18.64
C GLU A 94 11.45 -6.39 18.26
N SER A 95 11.83 -6.09 17.02
CA SER A 95 13.16 -6.36 16.48
C SER A 95 14.15 -5.19 16.63
N VAL A 96 13.69 -4.03 17.13
CA VAL A 96 14.54 -2.84 17.36
C VAL A 96 14.17 -2.15 18.67
N PRO A 97 15.10 -1.41 19.30
CA PRO A 97 14.74 -0.53 20.41
C PRO A 97 13.71 0.51 19.95
N GLU A 98 12.69 0.78 20.77
CA GLU A 98 11.59 1.70 20.45
C GLU A 98 12.10 3.06 19.95
N GLN A 99 13.09 3.64 20.64
CA GLN A 99 13.69 4.92 20.25
C GLN A 99 14.26 4.90 18.82
N VAL A 100 14.85 3.78 18.40
CA VAL A 100 15.38 3.59 17.04
C VAL A 100 14.22 3.48 16.05
N GLY A 101 13.20 2.67 16.37
CA GLY A 101 11.99 2.52 15.56
C GLY A 101 11.26 3.85 15.32
N THR A 102 11.00 4.60 16.39
CA THR A 102 10.35 5.92 16.34
C THR A 102 11.17 6.94 15.53
N SER A 103 12.50 6.92 15.65
CA SER A 103 13.36 7.79 14.83
C SER A 103 13.29 7.45 13.34
N ARG A 104 13.17 6.16 12.99
CA ARG A 104 13.00 5.72 11.59
C ARG A 104 11.62 6.10 11.06
N GLU A 105 10.58 5.84 11.85
CA GLU A 105 9.21 6.21 11.54
C GLU A 105 9.10 7.70 11.22
N LEU A 106 9.71 8.55 12.05
CA LEU A 106 9.75 9.99 11.81
C LEU A 106 10.39 10.33 10.46
N GLY A 107 11.50 9.68 10.13
CA GLY A 107 12.16 9.84 8.84
C GLY A 107 11.30 9.41 7.65
N LEU A 108 10.50 8.35 7.81
CA LEU A 108 9.56 7.87 6.80
C LEU A 108 8.39 8.86 6.59
N LYS A 109 7.86 9.42 7.69
CA LYS A 109 6.75 10.38 7.68
C LYS A 109 7.14 11.76 7.10
N GLN A 110 8.41 12.15 7.18
CA GLN A 110 8.86 13.50 6.84
C GLN A 110 9.38 13.68 5.41
N LYS A 111 9.61 12.60 4.66
CA LYS A 111 10.24 12.67 3.33
C LYS A 111 9.25 12.28 2.24
N SER A 112 9.08 13.15 1.24
CA SER A 112 8.22 12.90 0.06
C SER A 112 8.65 11.69 -0.75
N ILE A 113 9.96 11.39 -0.76
CA ILE A 113 10.46 10.15 -1.35
C ILE A 113 10.02 8.89 -0.59
N PHE A 114 9.35 9.01 0.57
CA PHE A 114 8.83 7.91 1.39
C PHE A 114 7.33 8.08 1.56
N PHE A 115 6.82 8.25 2.79
CA PHE A 115 5.38 8.24 3.08
C PHE A 115 4.75 9.61 3.22
N LYS A 116 5.55 10.69 3.23
CA LYS A 116 5.03 12.04 3.46
C LYS A 116 3.89 12.40 2.52
N ASP A 117 4.06 12.16 1.22
CA ASP A 117 3.06 12.59 0.24
C ASP A 117 1.73 11.83 0.44
N ALA A 118 1.77 10.52 0.73
CA ALA A 118 0.56 9.77 1.04
C ALA A 118 -0.12 10.28 2.33
N ILE A 119 0.67 10.56 3.36
CA ILE A 119 0.18 11.08 4.65
C ILE A 119 -0.45 12.47 4.48
N ASP A 120 0.18 13.34 3.70
CA ASP A 120 -0.34 14.68 3.39
C ASP A 120 -1.70 14.60 2.66
N HIS A 121 -1.99 13.50 1.95
CA HIS A 121 -3.27 13.22 1.30
C HIS A 121 -4.23 12.36 2.15
N GLY A 122 -3.92 12.16 3.43
CA GLY A 122 -4.83 11.52 4.38
C GLY A 122 -4.54 10.06 4.72
N ALA A 123 -3.46 9.47 4.19
CA ALA A 123 -3.04 8.15 4.62
C ALA A 123 -2.63 8.16 6.10
N GLN A 124 -3.04 7.12 6.83
CA GLN A 124 -2.66 6.92 8.22
C GLN A 124 -1.44 6.02 8.31
N MET A 125 -0.68 6.11 9.40
CA MET A 125 0.42 5.20 9.68
C MET A 125 0.31 4.71 11.13
N GLU A 126 0.17 3.40 11.29
CA GLU A 126 -0.11 2.74 12.57
C GLU A 126 0.91 1.63 12.85
N TRP A 127 1.06 1.29 14.12
CA TRP A 127 1.99 0.26 14.59
C TRP A 127 1.24 -1.07 14.74
N HIS A 128 1.84 -2.13 14.21
CA HIS A 128 1.40 -3.50 14.43
C HIS A 128 2.44 -4.24 15.27
N PHE A 129 2.00 -4.72 16.43
CA PHE A 129 2.86 -5.34 17.45
C PHE A 129 2.89 -6.87 17.35
N ASN A 130 2.60 -7.41 16.16
CA ASN A 130 2.57 -8.85 15.92
C ASN A 130 1.57 -9.59 16.86
N ASP A 131 0.46 -8.92 17.18
CA ASP A 131 -0.58 -9.43 18.05
C ASP A 131 -1.99 -9.24 17.46
N GLU A 132 -2.95 -10.01 17.97
CA GLU A 132 -4.34 -9.98 17.50
C GLU A 132 -5.02 -8.63 17.81
N ALA A 133 -4.63 -7.96 18.90
CA ALA A 133 -5.26 -6.73 19.34
C ALA A 133 -4.98 -5.58 18.35
N SER A 134 -3.71 -5.36 17.99
CA SER A 134 -3.30 -4.37 17.01
C SER A 134 -3.84 -4.68 15.61
N ALA A 135 -3.85 -5.95 15.18
CA ALA A 135 -4.46 -6.35 13.92
C ALA A 135 -5.96 -6.00 13.86
N LYS A 136 -6.71 -6.30 14.92
CA LYS A 136 -8.14 -5.95 15.00
C LYS A 136 -8.38 -4.45 14.99
N MET A 137 -7.58 -3.66 15.71
CA MET A 137 -7.71 -2.21 15.72
C MET A 137 -7.52 -1.62 14.32
N ILE A 138 -6.52 -2.11 13.58
CA ILE A 138 -6.23 -1.69 12.20
C ILE A 138 -7.39 -2.05 11.26
N VAL A 139 -7.93 -3.27 11.34
CA VAL A 139 -9.07 -3.65 10.49
C VAL A 139 -10.33 -2.84 10.84
N MET A 140 -10.56 -2.58 12.13
CA MET A 140 -11.72 -1.83 12.60
C MET A 140 -11.66 -0.35 12.25
N SER A 141 -10.48 0.24 12.03
CA SER A 141 -10.36 1.65 11.63
C SER A 141 -10.99 1.90 10.26
N PHE A 142 -10.90 0.93 9.34
CA PHE A 142 -11.51 1.03 8.01
C PHE A 142 -13.05 0.98 8.02
N LEU A 143 -13.67 0.48 9.09
CA LEU A 143 -15.13 0.45 9.18
C LEU A 143 -15.74 1.86 9.37
N GLN A 144 -14.91 2.84 9.71
CA GLN A 144 -15.32 4.23 9.92
C GLN A 144 -15.12 5.09 8.65
N THR A 145 -14.34 4.60 7.69
CA THR A 145 -14.06 5.29 6.44
C THR A 145 -15.03 4.86 5.35
N GLY A 146 -15.48 5.82 4.53
CA GLY A 146 -16.34 5.52 3.37
C GLY A 146 -15.52 4.92 2.22
N PRO A 147 -16.08 3.96 1.46
CA PRO A 147 -15.34 3.25 0.44
C PRO A 147 -14.94 4.16 -0.72
N GLN A 148 -13.72 4.00 -1.22
CA GLN A 148 -13.15 4.80 -2.32
C GLN A 148 -13.01 3.99 -3.61
N THR A 149 -13.06 4.73 -4.71
CA THR A 149 -12.71 4.23 -6.04
C THR A 149 -11.24 4.59 -6.29
N LEU A 150 -10.42 3.61 -6.65
CA LEU A 150 -9.03 3.86 -7.01
C LEU A 150 -8.96 4.66 -8.32
N GLN A 151 -7.92 5.49 -8.47
CA GLN A 151 -7.66 6.23 -9.71
C GLN A 151 -7.63 5.32 -10.94
N LEU A 152 -6.99 4.16 -10.81
CA LEU A 152 -6.96 3.16 -11.87
C LEU A 152 -8.36 2.69 -12.31
N GLN A 153 -9.31 2.56 -11.38
CA GLN A 153 -10.68 2.17 -11.71
C GLN A 153 -11.43 3.28 -12.47
N LYS A 154 -11.13 4.55 -12.19
CA LYS A 154 -11.68 5.71 -12.92
C LYS A 154 -11.12 5.77 -14.36
N GLU A 155 -9.82 5.52 -14.51
CA GLU A 155 -9.19 5.45 -15.84
C GLU A 155 -9.78 4.32 -16.70
N MET A 156 -10.29 3.26 -16.08
CA MET A 156 -10.97 2.16 -16.76
C MET A 156 -12.42 2.49 -17.16
N THR A 157 -13.12 3.38 -16.44
CA THR A 157 -14.49 3.82 -16.79
C THR A 157 -14.50 4.81 -17.93
N ASP A 158 -13.61 5.80 -17.87
CA ASP A 158 -13.75 7.01 -18.66
C ASP A 158 -13.13 6.88 -20.06
N ASP A 159 -12.24 5.91 -20.25
CA ASP A 159 -11.30 5.93 -21.38
C ASP A 159 -11.32 4.66 -22.27
N HIS A 160 -12.03 3.57 -21.93
CA HIS A 160 -11.90 2.26 -22.61
C HIS A 160 -10.43 1.82 -22.83
N LYS A 161 -9.47 2.39 -22.09
CA LYS A 161 -8.05 2.13 -22.27
C LYS A 161 -7.69 0.81 -21.61
N LEU A 162 -7.49 -0.20 -22.45
CA LEU A 162 -6.85 -1.46 -22.10
C LEU A 162 -5.38 -1.18 -21.75
N LEU A 163 -5.10 -1.05 -20.46
CA LEU A 163 -3.77 -0.91 -19.85
C LEU A 163 -2.98 0.33 -20.35
N PRO A 164 -2.21 1.02 -19.48
CA PRO A 164 -1.09 1.78 -19.99
C PRO A 164 -0.14 0.77 -20.65
N GLU A 165 0.04 0.89 -21.96
CA GLU A 165 1.25 0.35 -22.59
C GLU A 165 2.42 0.87 -21.77
N THR A 166 3.03 -0.02 -20.99
CA THR A 166 4.18 0.30 -20.16
C THR A 166 5.25 0.85 -21.08
N ALA A 167 5.58 2.12 -20.85
CA ALA A 167 6.57 2.92 -21.55
C ALA A 167 7.73 2.09 -22.14
N SER A 168 7.73 1.99 -23.47
CA SER A 168 8.96 1.95 -24.25
C SER A 168 9.16 3.32 -24.85
N SER A 169 10.01 4.12 -24.22
CA SER A 169 10.70 5.28 -24.80
C SER A 169 12.02 5.47 -24.07
#